data_AF-A0A8H3DA98-F1
#
_entry.id   AF-A0A8H3DA98-F1
#
_cell.length_a   1.000
_cell.length_b   1.000
_cell.length_c   1.000
_cell.angle_alpha   90.00
_cell.angle_beta   90.00
_cell.angle_gamma   90.00
#
_symmetry.space_group_name_H-M   'P 1'
#
loop_
_entity.id
_entity.type
_entity.pdbx_description
1 polymer ?
#
loop_
_entity_poly.entity_id
_entity_poly.type
_entity_poly.pdbx_seq_one_letter_code
_entity_poly.pdbx_strand_id
1 'polypeptide(L)'
;MAAFFFAQPVDIDIKLENEEDRKLVDIKIDKERTQPCPVYYDGESVAGQVTVRVRDGPGAFSELFYDRGNHHEFLSLSQELAAPGEMRQAQTFDFSFKNVEKQYESYQGINVKLRYFVRVTLSRRMADVTKERDVWVHSYRMPPDSNNSIKMEVGIEDCLHIEFEYNKSKYHLKDVIVGKIYFLLVRIKIKHMELSIIRRETTGAAPNQYNESETITKFEIMDGAPVRGETIPIRLFLGGFELTPTFRDVNKKFSTRYYLNLVLIDEENRRYFKQQEITVFRIPESAVLFLPWSVGRTENVLVKITDEFAANYKPKGTFETINGYSTYVIGDKASKKAIVVTMDVFGMVPLTQQGCDILASQGFYVLMPDLLGDQAFQQGDVPFDTPEKLEKRNRLFAGAGNPPARAADIVKFGELLKSEGYTVGSIGYCWGGKVTFLAGASDVFAAVAGVHPSVLVPEDAANCKAAIGIYPTKDEDPAAMEPFVKIAKDYKLYTDAYHGFAAARAKLDDPQYKAAYEDVYKRLSAFFKKYLASAKL
;
A
#
# COMPACT_ATOMS: atom_id res chain seq x y z
N MET A 1 9.80 58.61 23.02
CA MET A 1 8.34 58.53 22.75
C MET A 1 7.96 57.07 22.84
N ALA A 2 7.12 56.71 23.83
CA ALA A 2 6.67 55.35 24.01
C ALA A 2 5.78 54.94 22.81
N ALA A 3 6.13 53.84 22.14
CA ALA A 3 5.26 53.24 21.15
C ALA A 3 4.04 52.66 21.89
N PHE A 4 2.89 53.34 21.77
CA PHE A 4 1.61 52.80 22.21
C PHE A 4 1.24 51.65 21.25
N PHE A 5 1.39 50.41 21.73
CA PHE A 5 0.94 49.22 21.02
C PHE A 5 -0.56 49.01 21.28
N PHE A 6 -1.41 49.41 20.32
CA PHE A 6 -2.85 49.12 20.34
C PHE A 6 -3.14 47.77 19.69
N ALA A 7 -4.00 46.94 20.30
CA ALA A 7 -4.44 45.64 19.79
C ALA A 7 -5.38 45.75 18.58
N GLN A 8 -5.50 44.70 17.76
CA GLN A 8 -6.58 44.62 16.78
C GLN A 8 -7.92 44.36 17.51
N PRO A 9 -8.95 45.21 17.34
CA PRO A 9 -10.21 45.12 18.08
C PRO A 9 -11.10 43.93 17.66
N VAL A 10 -10.65 43.14 16.68
CA VAL A 10 -11.43 42.11 16.02
C VAL A 10 -10.57 40.86 15.85
N ASP A 11 -11.11 39.72 16.24
CA ASP A 11 -10.54 38.39 16.07
C ASP A 11 -11.30 37.67 14.97
N ILE A 12 -10.59 37.15 13.96
CA ILE A 12 -11.17 36.43 12.82
C ILE A 12 -10.75 34.98 12.91
N ASP A 13 -11.73 34.08 12.97
CA ASP A 13 -11.55 32.64 12.94
C ASP A 13 -12.14 32.05 11.66
N ILE A 14 -11.38 31.17 11.00
CA ILE A 14 -11.77 30.53 9.73
C ILE A 14 -11.84 29.04 9.98
N LYS A 15 -13.06 28.49 10.00
CA LYS A 15 -13.31 27.06 10.14
C LYS A 15 -13.70 26.47 8.80
N LEU A 16 -12.95 25.48 8.33
CA LEU A 16 -13.26 24.79 7.07
C LEU A 16 -14.26 23.66 7.32
N GLU A 17 -15.11 23.39 6.35
CA GLU A 17 -16.09 22.30 6.42
C GLU A 17 -15.40 20.92 6.34
N ASN A 18 -15.82 19.98 7.19
CA ASN A 18 -15.29 18.62 7.29
C ASN A 18 -13.76 18.55 7.49
N GLU A 19 -13.16 19.54 8.15
CA GLU A 19 -11.71 19.57 8.39
C GLU A 19 -11.22 18.36 9.20
N GLU A 20 -12.04 17.88 10.14
CA GLU A 20 -11.72 16.75 11.02
C GLU A 20 -11.68 15.39 10.29
N ASP A 21 -12.46 15.26 9.20
CA ASP A 21 -12.51 14.04 8.38
C ASP A 21 -11.45 14.02 7.28
N ARG A 22 -10.76 15.15 7.05
CA ARG A 22 -9.78 15.30 5.98
C ARG A 22 -8.40 14.83 6.44
N LYS A 23 -7.65 14.29 5.48
CA LYS A 23 -6.23 14.04 5.67
C LYS A 23 -5.51 15.35 6.00
N LEU A 24 -4.66 15.31 7.02
CA LEU A 24 -3.84 16.44 7.44
C LEU A 24 -2.39 16.25 6.99
N VAL A 25 -1.74 17.35 6.61
CA VAL A 25 -0.30 17.44 6.35
C VAL A 25 0.29 18.50 7.26
N ASP A 26 1.35 18.15 7.98
CA ASP A 26 2.07 19.10 8.82
C ASP A 26 2.95 20.00 7.96
N ILE A 27 2.65 21.29 7.97
CA ILE A 27 3.45 22.32 7.29
C ILE A 27 4.36 23.00 8.30
N LYS A 28 5.64 23.16 7.96
CA LYS A 28 6.57 23.95 8.76
C LYS A 28 6.29 25.44 8.56
N ILE A 29 5.82 26.10 9.61
CA ILE A 29 5.64 27.56 9.63
C ILE A 29 6.99 28.23 9.94
N ASP A 30 7.63 27.78 11.01
CA ASP A 30 8.93 28.26 11.50
C ASP A 30 9.84 27.05 11.81
N LYS A 31 11.12 27.31 12.14
CA LYS A 31 12.12 26.25 12.41
C LYS A 31 11.69 25.24 13.49
N GLU A 32 10.80 25.62 14.41
CA GLU A 32 10.37 24.79 15.54
C GLU A 32 8.87 24.48 15.56
N ARG A 33 8.07 25.09 14.67
CA ARG A 33 6.60 25.00 14.70
C ARG A 33 6.03 24.42 13.42
N THR A 34 5.28 23.33 13.56
CA THR A 34 4.44 22.77 12.51
C THR A 34 2.98 23.10 12.76
N GLN A 35 2.20 23.21 11.68
CA GLN A 35 0.75 23.35 11.74
C GLN A 35 0.09 22.32 10.82
N PRO A 36 -0.92 21.58 11.32
CA PRO A 36 -1.69 20.69 10.48
C PRO A 36 -2.54 21.50 9.50
N CYS A 37 -2.45 21.13 8.22
CA CYS A 37 -3.22 21.72 7.15
C CYS A 37 -4.04 20.64 6.42
N PRO A 38 -5.34 20.89 6.20
CA PRO A 38 -6.19 19.93 5.51
C PRO A 38 -5.82 19.82 4.03
N VAL A 39 -5.88 18.58 3.54
CA VAL A 39 -5.60 18.24 2.14
C VAL A 39 -6.86 18.43 1.29
N TYR A 40 -6.65 19.08 0.15
CA TYR A 40 -7.63 19.27 -0.92
C TYR A 40 -7.09 18.74 -2.24
N TYR A 41 -8.02 18.43 -3.13
CA TYR A 41 -7.73 17.99 -4.49
C TYR A 41 -8.28 18.96 -5.53
N ASP A 42 -7.79 18.85 -6.75
CA ASP A 42 -8.29 19.63 -7.87
C ASP A 42 -9.80 19.39 -8.09
N GLY A 43 -10.54 20.44 -8.41
CA GLY A 43 -11.99 20.42 -8.56
C GLY A 43 -12.80 20.34 -7.25
N GLU A 44 -12.19 20.08 -6.10
CA GLU A 44 -12.93 20.09 -4.83
C GLU A 44 -13.44 21.48 -4.46
N SER A 45 -14.63 21.53 -3.86
CA SER A 45 -15.17 22.78 -3.32
C SER A 45 -14.47 23.14 -2.01
N VAL A 46 -14.29 24.44 -1.76
CA VAL A 46 -13.74 24.97 -0.51
C VAL A 46 -14.84 25.78 0.16
N ALA A 47 -15.39 25.26 1.24
CA ALA A 47 -16.48 25.88 2.00
C ALA A 47 -16.16 25.87 3.49
N GLY A 48 -16.84 26.76 4.22
CA GLY A 48 -16.63 26.90 5.65
C GLY A 48 -17.33 28.12 6.23
N GLN A 49 -16.94 28.45 7.46
CA GLN A 49 -17.49 29.55 8.22
C GLN A 49 -16.39 30.50 8.68
N VAL A 50 -16.66 31.78 8.55
CA VAL A 50 -15.83 32.86 9.10
C VAL A 50 -16.54 33.42 10.31
N THR A 51 -15.94 33.29 11.48
CA THR A 51 -16.45 33.90 12.71
C THR A 51 -15.62 35.12 13.05
N VAL A 52 -16.28 36.27 13.08
CA VAL A 52 -15.68 37.56 13.44
C VAL A 52 -16.14 37.91 14.85
N ARG A 53 -15.20 38.04 15.78
CA ARG A 53 -15.48 38.38 17.19
C ARG A 53 -14.89 39.74 17.52
N VAL A 54 -15.71 40.62 18.08
CA VAL A 54 -15.25 41.92 18.62
C VAL A 54 -14.76 41.69 20.06
N ARG A 55 -13.52 42.08 20.38
CA ARG A 55 -12.96 41.96 21.74
C ARG A 55 -13.03 43.29 22.48
N ASP A 56 -13.47 43.24 23.74
CA ASP A 56 -13.35 44.34 24.70
C ASP A 56 -12.18 44.05 25.67
N GLY A 57 -11.06 44.78 25.54
CA GLY A 57 -9.94 44.74 26.50
C GLY A 57 -8.52 44.80 25.91
N PRO A 58 -7.48 45.15 26.72
CA PRO A 58 -6.10 45.27 26.24
C PRO A 58 -5.45 43.87 26.12
N GLY A 59 -5.08 43.48 24.90
CA GLY A 59 -4.55 42.15 24.59
C GLY A 59 -3.30 42.19 23.71
N ALA A 60 -2.42 41.21 23.92
CA ALA A 60 -1.08 41.12 23.34
C ALA A 60 -1.05 40.83 21.82
N PHE A 61 0.01 41.30 21.18
CA PHE A 61 0.34 41.06 19.77
C PHE A 61 0.91 39.65 19.57
N SER A 62 0.50 38.98 18.48
CA SER A 62 1.24 37.86 17.91
C SER A 62 1.79 38.30 16.56
N GLU A 63 3.05 37.99 16.32
CA GLU A 63 3.93 38.60 15.32
C GLU A 63 3.32 38.71 13.90
N LEU A 64 3.37 39.93 13.34
CA LEU A 64 3.15 40.19 11.92
C LEU A 64 4.46 39.86 11.18
N PHE A 65 4.54 38.68 10.58
CA PHE A 65 5.59 38.39 9.61
C PHE A 65 5.30 39.18 8.34
N TYR A 66 6.10 40.22 8.09
CA TYR A 66 6.15 40.89 6.80
C TYR A 66 6.71 39.91 5.77
N ASP A 67 5.84 39.25 5.01
CA ASP A 67 6.25 38.49 3.83
C ASP A 67 6.60 39.48 2.71
N ARG A 68 7.87 39.90 2.63
CA ARG A 68 8.44 40.73 1.55
C ARG A 68 8.74 39.87 0.32
N GLY A 69 7.80 39.03 -0.09
CA GLY A 69 7.94 38.12 -1.22
C GLY A 69 7.46 38.74 -2.55
N ASN A 70 8.11 38.36 -3.66
CA ASN A 70 7.51 38.53 -4.98
C ASN A 70 6.38 37.50 -5.15
N HIS A 71 5.15 37.90 -4.82
CA HIS A 71 3.97 37.04 -4.95
C HIS A 71 3.47 36.99 -6.40
N HIS A 72 3.12 35.80 -6.87
CA HIS A 72 2.47 35.59 -8.15
C HIS A 72 1.20 34.78 -7.93
N GLU A 73 0.06 35.45 -8.01
CA GLU A 73 -1.25 34.80 -7.95
C GLU A 73 -1.54 34.10 -9.28
N PHE A 74 -1.91 32.82 -9.20
CA PHE A 74 -2.33 32.02 -10.35
C PHE A 74 -3.80 31.56 -10.24
N LEU A 75 -4.40 31.71 -9.05
CA LEU A 75 -5.81 31.46 -8.77
C LEU A 75 -6.26 32.51 -7.74
N SER A 76 -7.36 33.20 -8.02
CA SER A 76 -7.98 34.15 -7.09
C SER A 76 -9.49 34.09 -7.25
N LEU A 77 -10.19 33.78 -6.16
CA LEU A 77 -11.65 33.75 -6.07
C LEU A 77 -12.08 34.61 -4.89
N SER A 78 -13.14 35.41 -5.07
CA SER A 78 -13.66 36.30 -4.03
C SER A 78 -15.16 36.11 -3.84
N GLN A 79 -15.59 36.20 -2.59
CA GLN A 79 -17.00 36.22 -2.20
C GLN A 79 -17.18 37.34 -1.17
N GLU A 80 -18.12 38.24 -1.42
CA GLU A 80 -18.50 39.27 -0.45
C GLU A 80 -19.41 38.64 0.62
N LEU A 81 -19.04 38.77 1.90
CA LEU A 81 -19.76 38.17 3.02
C LEU A 81 -20.74 39.14 3.69
N ALA A 82 -20.45 40.44 3.63
CA ALA A 82 -21.27 41.49 4.20
C ALA A 82 -21.02 42.82 3.49
N ALA A 83 -22.08 43.62 3.32
CA ALA A 83 -21.99 45.00 2.85
C ALA A 83 -21.35 45.91 3.94
N PRO A 84 -20.84 47.10 3.58
CA PRO A 84 -20.29 48.05 4.55
C PRO A 84 -21.28 48.38 5.68
N GLY A 85 -20.84 48.27 6.93
CA GLY A 85 -21.68 48.49 8.10
C GLY A 85 -20.92 48.48 9.43
N GLU A 86 -21.67 48.57 10.54
CA GLU A 86 -21.13 48.45 11.90
C GLU A 86 -21.35 47.03 12.45
N MET A 87 -20.32 46.47 13.10
CA MET A 87 -20.41 45.20 13.82
C MET A 87 -20.23 45.44 15.31
N ARG A 88 -21.24 45.11 16.12
CA ARG A 88 -21.25 45.29 17.59
C ARG A 88 -21.17 43.99 18.37
N GLN A 89 -21.47 42.87 17.73
CA GLN A 89 -21.51 41.53 18.30
C GLN A 89 -20.75 40.58 17.40
N ALA A 90 -20.36 39.42 17.93
CA ALA A 90 -19.76 38.37 17.11
C ALA A 90 -20.76 37.89 16.04
N GLN A 91 -20.29 37.75 14.81
CA GLN A 91 -21.09 37.27 13.68
C GLN A 91 -20.34 36.17 12.93
N THR A 92 -21.10 35.23 12.39
CA THR A 92 -20.58 34.12 11.59
C THR A 92 -21.16 34.22 10.19
N PHE A 93 -20.28 34.08 9.20
CA PHE A 93 -20.61 34.15 7.78
C PHE A 93 -20.19 32.86 7.09
N ASP A 94 -21.10 32.28 6.32
CA ASP A 94 -20.80 31.09 5.51
C ASP A 94 -20.18 31.51 4.17
N PHE A 95 -19.21 30.74 3.70
CA PHE A 95 -18.63 30.89 2.37
C PHE A 95 -18.54 29.54 1.66
N SER A 96 -18.63 29.56 0.33
CA SER A 96 -18.54 28.34 -0.47
C SER A 96 -18.05 28.65 -1.89
N PHE A 97 -16.83 28.25 -2.19
CA PHE A 97 -16.27 28.23 -3.53
C PHE A 97 -16.44 26.84 -4.14
N LYS A 98 -17.30 26.72 -5.15
CA LYS A 98 -17.58 25.44 -5.81
C LYS A 98 -16.58 25.18 -6.94
N ASN A 99 -16.21 23.92 -7.14
CA ASN A 99 -15.38 23.45 -8.27
C ASN A 99 -14.07 24.23 -8.43
N VAL A 100 -13.32 24.41 -7.34
CA VAL A 100 -12.11 25.23 -7.35
C VAL A 100 -10.97 24.54 -8.10
N GLU A 101 -10.50 25.14 -9.18
CA GLU A 101 -9.37 24.64 -10.00
C GLU A 101 -8.03 24.83 -9.29
N LYS A 102 -7.43 23.73 -8.82
CA LYS A 102 -6.15 23.70 -8.09
C LYS A 102 -5.12 22.96 -8.94
N GLN A 103 -4.68 23.63 -10.01
CA GLN A 103 -3.85 23.05 -11.08
C GLN A 103 -2.49 22.50 -10.63
N TYR A 104 -1.95 23.00 -9.51
CA TYR A 104 -0.61 22.66 -9.03
C TYR A 104 -0.64 22.11 -7.60
N GLU A 105 0.20 21.13 -7.31
CA GLU A 105 0.40 20.63 -5.95
C GLU A 105 1.23 21.62 -5.11
N SER A 106 0.88 21.71 -3.82
CA SER A 106 1.57 22.57 -2.86
C SER A 106 3.03 22.13 -2.69
N TYR A 107 3.92 23.11 -2.56
CA TYR A 107 5.35 22.89 -2.49
C TYR A 107 6.01 23.91 -1.58
N GLN A 108 6.91 23.44 -0.70
CA GLN A 108 7.73 24.28 0.15
C GLN A 108 9.19 23.91 -0.08
N GLY A 109 9.84 24.70 -0.94
CA GLY A 109 11.21 24.51 -1.37
C GLY A 109 12.19 25.46 -0.67
N ILE A 110 13.36 25.64 -1.30
CA ILE A 110 14.43 26.51 -0.78
C ILE A 110 14.16 27.96 -1.21
N ASN A 111 13.99 28.18 -2.51
CA ASN A 111 13.81 29.49 -3.13
C ASN A 111 12.36 29.77 -3.56
N VAL A 112 11.48 28.77 -3.49
CA VAL A 112 10.09 28.89 -3.94
C VAL A 112 9.11 28.20 -3.00
N LYS A 113 7.97 28.87 -2.75
CA LYS A 113 6.82 28.34 -2.02
C LYS A 113 5.58 28.47 -2.88
N LEU A 114 4.89 27.36 -3.11
CA LEU A 114 3.57 27.28 -3.74
C LEU A 114 2.58 26.86 -2.66
N ARG A 115 1.70 27.78 -2.26
CA ARG A 115 0.68 27.57 -1.22
C ARG A 115 -0.69 28.01 -1.71
N TYR A 116 -1.73 27.41 -1.15
CA TYR A 116 -3.12 27.83 -1.29
C TYR A 116 -3.64 28.23 0.09
N PHE A 117 -4.44 29.28 0.16
CA PHE A 117 -5.00 29.74 1.43
C PHE A 117 -6.33 30.45 1.22
N VAL A 118 -7.19 30.39 2.24
CA VAL A 118 -8.38 31.23 2.34
C VAL A 118 -7.98 32.50 3.09
N ARG A 119 -8.21 33.66 2.48
CA ARG A 119 -7.96 34.95 3.11
C ARG A 119 -9.27 35.68 3.36
N VAL A 120 -9.50 36.04 4.62
CA VAL A 120 -10.59 36.93 5.01
C VAL A 120 -10.00 38.31 5.24
N THR A 121 -10.59 39.32 4.59
CA THR A 121 -10.21 40.72 4.75
C THR A 121 -11.41 41.51 5.27
N LEU A 122 -11.27 42.08 6.45
CA LEU A 122 -12.21 43.05 6.98
C LEU A 122 -11.69 44.46 6.67
N SER A 123 -12.30 45.11 5.68
CA SER A 123 -11.87 46.42 5.23
C SER A 123 -12.27 47.52 6.21
N ARG A 124 -11.32 48.38 6.57
CA ARG A 124 -11.53 49.49 7.53
C ARG A 124 -10.92 50.77 7.00
N ARG A 125 -11.43 51.91 7.49
CA ARG A 125 -10.94 53.25 7.10
C ARG A 125 -9.44 53.48 7.35
N MET A 126 -8.85 52.81 8.34
CA MET A 126 -7.43 52.98 8.68
C MET A 126 -6.56 51.86 8.11
N ALA A 127 -6.70 50.65 8.66
CA ALA A 127 -5.95 49.49 8.25
C ALA A 127 -6.88 48.28 8.24
N ASP A 128 -6.83 47.54 7.14
CA ASP A 128 -7.58 46.31 6.97
C ASP A 128 -7.07 45.25 7.94
N VAL A 129 -7.98 44.42 8.42
CA VAL A 129 -7.65 43.25 9.24
C VAL A 129 -7.74 42.02 8.35
N THR A 130 -6.63 41.31 8.19
CA THR A 130 -6.56 40.10 7.37
C THR A 130 -6.27 38.87 8.21
N LYS A 131 -6.90 37.76 7.86
CA LYS A 131 -6.61 36.43 8.41
C LYS A 131 -6.50 35.44 7.28
N GLU A 132 -5.43 34.63 7.31
CA GLU A 132 -5.21 33.56 6.35
C GLU A 132 -5.34 32.19 7.02
N ARG A 133 -5.88 31.22 6.28
CA ARG A 133 -5.89 29.81 6.62
C ARG A 133 -5.36 29.00 5.45
N ASP A 134 -4.19 28.39 5.62
CA ASP A 134 -3.58 27.53 4.61
C ASP A 134 -4.36 26.23 4.38
N VAL A 135 -4.34 25.79 3.13
CA VAL A 135 -4.79 24.46 2.70
C VAL A 135 -3.71 23.81 1.86
N TRP A 136 -3.55 22.50 1.99
CA TRP A 136 -2.55 21.75 1.22
C TRP A 136 -3.20 21.10 0.01
N VAL A 137 -2.64 21.28 -1.18
CA VAL A 137 -3.16 20.68 -2.41
C VAL A 137 -2.28 19.52 -2.83
N HIS A 138 -2.87 18.35 -3.03
CA HIS A 138 -2.22 17.23 -3.71
C HIS A 138 -2.71 17.09 -5.15
N SER A 139 -1.79 16.76 -6.04
CA SER A 139 -2.06 16.41 -7.43
C SER A 139 -1.79 14.93 -7.65
N TYR A 140 -2.63 14.29 -8.45
CA TYR A 140 -2.45 12.90 -8.82
C TYR A 140 -2.09 12.78 -10.28
N ARG A 141 -1.16 11.87 -10.58
CA ARG A 141 -0.92 11.41 -11.95
C ARG A 141 -1.17 9.93 -12.00
N MET A 142 -1.94 9.50 -12.99
CA MET A 142 -2.07 8.09 -13.28
C MET A 142 -0.71 7.51 -13.68
N PRO A 143 -0.49 6.22 -13.40
CA PRO A 143 0.70 5.52 -13.84
C PRO A 143 0.93 5.74 -15.35
N PRO A 144 2.18 5.92 -15.78
CA PRO A 144 2.50 6.03 -17.20
C PRO A 144 2.24 4.70 -17.92
N ASP A 145 1.69 4.75 -19.14
CA ASP A 145 1.42 3.56 -19.96
C ASP A 145 2.67 2.72 -20.27
N SER A 146 3.85 3.35 -20.23
CA SER A 146 5.14 2.70 -20.41
C SER A 146 6.17 3.17 -19.38
N ASN A 147 6.94 2.21 -18.89
CA ASN A 147 8.00 2.45 -17.93
C ASN A 147 9.17 1.50 -18.20
N ASN A 148 10.10 1.96 -19.03
CA ASN A 148 11.24 1.16 -19.46
C ASN A 148 12.32 1.13 -18.39
N SER A 149 13.10 0.04 -18.37
CA SER A 149 14.35 0.00 -17.63
C SER A 149 15.32 1.03 -18.21
N ILE A 150 16.18 1.56 -17.35
CA ILE A 150 17.26 2.46 -17.74
C ILE A 150 18.58 1.79 -17.42
N LYS A 151 19.52 1.93 -18.35
CA LYS A 151 20.93 1.59 -18.16
C LYS A 151 21.74 2.87 -18.07
N MET A 152 22.47 3.01 -16.97
CA MET A 152 23.40 4.10 -16.73
C MET A 152 24.82 3.54 -16.70
N GLU A 153 25.65 3.95 -17.65
CA GLU A 153 27.02 3.45 -17.80
C GLU A 153 28.05 4.49 -17.35
N VAL A 154 29.05 4.01 -16.62
CA VAL A 154 30.28 4.74 -16.29
C VAL A 154 31.43 3.99 -16.94
N GLY A 155 31.89 4.53 -18.06
CA GLY A 155 32.98 3.97 -18.86
C GLY A 155 34.17 4.91 -18.93
N ILE A 156 35.34 4.40 -18.59
CA ILE A 156 36.66 4.95 -18.93
C ILE A 156 37.32 3.91 -19.82
N GLU A 157 37.69 4.33 -21.04
CA GLU A 157 38.30 3.46 -22.04
C GLU A 157 39.47 2.66 -21.45
N ASP A 158 39.47 1.36 -21.71
CA ASP A 158 40.46 0.38 -21.24
C ASP A 158 40.70 0.30 -19.71
N CYS A 159 39.97 1.03 -18.89
CA CYS A 159 40.25 1.16 -17.45
C CYS A 159 39.08 0.75 -16.55
N LEU A 160 37.87 1.20 -16.87
CA LEU A 160 36.69 1.00 -16.02
C LEU A 160 35.45 0.93 -16.88
N HIS A 161 34.60 -0.08 -16.69
CA HIS A 161 33.31 -0.15 -17.34
C HIS A 161 32.31 -0.75 -16.36
N ILE A 162 31.40 0.09 -15.87
CA ILE A 162 30.35 -0.27 -14.94
C ILE A 162 29.00 0.08 -15.56
N GLU A 163 28.08 -0.87 -15.52
CA GLU A 163 26.69 -0.70 -15.95
C GLU A 163 25.78 -0.76 -14.73
N PHE A 164 25.04 0.31 -14.46
CA PHE A 164 23.95 0.30 -13.48
C PHE A 164 22.62 0.24 -14.23
N GLU A 165 21.96 -0.90 -14.16
CA GLU A 165 20.63 -1.11 -14.72
C GLU A 165 19.58 -1.01 -13.62
N TYR A 166 18.51 -0.25 -13.85
CA TYR A 166 17.37 -0.17 -12.93
C TYR A 166 16.03 -0.22 -13.67
N ASN A 167 15.01 -0.70 -12.96
CA ASN A 167 13.79 -1.26 -13.54
C ASN A 167 12.83 -0.25 -14.17
N LYS A 168 12.86 1.02 -13.74
CA LYS A 168 11.90 2.05 -14.17
C LYS A 168 12.55 3.42 -14.32
N SER A 169 11.98 4.27 -15.16
CA SER A 169 12.33 5.70 -15.28
C SER A 169 11.44 6.62 -14.44
N LYS A 170 10.25 6.13 -14.09
CA LYS A 170 9.21 6.85 -13.36
C LYS A 170 8.81 6.04 -12.13
N TYR A 171 8.78 6.68 -10.97
CA TYR A 171 8.52 6.03 -9.69
C TYR A 171 7.43 6.75 -8.92
N HIS A 172 6.58 6.00 -8.24
CA HIS A 172 5.70 6.57 -7.23
C HIS A 172 6.50 7.00 -5.99
N LEU A 173 6.02 7.98 -5.22
CA LEU A 173 6.67 8.49 -3.99
C LEU A 173 7.06 7.41 -2.97
N LYS A 174 6.32 6.29 -2.92
CA LYS A 174 6.59 5.13 -2.05
C LYS A 174 7.07 3.89 -2.82
N ASP A 175 7.45 4.03 -4.09
CA ASP A 175 7.94 2.91 -4.91
C ASP A 175 9.35 2.45 -4.49
N VAL A 176 9.84 1.41 -5.14
CA VAL A 176 11.17 0.85 -4.93
C VAL A 176 11.94 0.89 -6.25
N ILE A 177 13.12 1.52 -6.20
CA ILE A 177 14.09 1.46 -7.27
C ILE A 177 14.82 0.13 -7.14
N VAL A 178 14.58 -0.76 -8.11
CA VAL A 178 15.21 -2.07 -8.17
C VAL A 178 16.19 -2.07 -9.33
N GLY A 179 17.45 -2.34 -9.03
CA GLY A 179 18.50 -2.35 -10.01
C GLY A 179 19.63 -3.29 -9.66
N LYS A 180 20.67 -3.24 -10.46
CA LYS A 180 21.87 -4.06 -10.32
C LYS A 180 23.03 -3.35 -10.98
N ILE A 181 24.18 -3.43 -10.34
CA ILE A 181 25.44 -2.87 -10.84
C ILE A 181 26.28 -4.04 -11.35
N TYR A 182 26.72 -3.94 -12.59
CA TYR A 182 27.57 -4.91 -13.27
C TYR A 182 28.95 -4.35 -13.51
N PHE A 183 29.97 -5.10 -13.09
CA PHE A 183 31.38 -4.74 -13.31
C PHE A 183 31.91 -5.44 -14.56
N LEU A 184 31.82 -4.78 -15.72
CA LEU A 184 32.25 -5.32 -17.01
C LEU A 184 33.78 -5.28 -17.18
N LEU A 185 34.41 -4.19 -16.71
CA LEU A 185 35.86 -4.01 -16.70
C LEU A 185 36.27 -3.22 -15.46
N VAL A 186 37.24 -3.73 -14.70
CA VAL A 186 37.79 -3.05 -13.52
C VAL A 186 39.31 -3.23 -13.56
N ARG A 187 40.04 -2.22 -14.06
CA ARG A 187 41.51 -2.15 -13.98
C ARG A 187 42.00 -1.10 -12.97
N ILE A 188 41.12 -0.20 -12.54
CA ILE A 188 41.37 0.77 -11.48
C ILE A 188 40.82 0.21 -10.17
N LYS A 189 41.58 0.37 -9.08
CA LYS A 189 41.12 -0.02 -7.73
C LYS A 189 40.14 1.01 -7.20
N ILE A 190 38.88 0.58 -7.08
CA ILE A 190 37.81 1.39 -6.49
C ILE A 190 37.94 1.30 -4.97
N LYS A 191 37.93 2.46 -4.32
CA LYS A 191 37.95 2.58 -2.86
C LYS A 191 36.53 2.63 -2.30
N HIS A 192 35.68 3.43 -2.93
CA HIS A 192 34.33 3.73 -2.42
C HIS A 192 33.34 3.90 -3.56
N MET A 193 32.12 3.38 -3.39
CA MET A 193 31.03 3.58 -4.34
C MET A 193 29.74 3.91 -3.60
N GLU A 194 29.00 4.89 -4.11
CA GLU A 194 27.75 5.35 -3.53
C GLU A 194 26.70 5.71 -4.59
N LEU A 195 25.44 5.53 -4.23
CA LEU A 195 24.28 5.97 -5.00
C LEU A 195 23.52 6.99 -4.18
N SER A 196 23.25 8.16 -4.77
CA SER A 196 22.52 9.24 -4.09
C SER A 196 21.27 9.64 -4.87
N ILE A 197 20.22 10.05 -4.15
CA ILE A 197 19.08 10.76 -4.74
C ILE A 197 19.31 12.26 -4.54
N ILE A 198 19.40 13.01 -5.64
CA ILE A 198 19.56 14.46 -5.62
C ILE A 198 18.26 15.10 -6.08
N ARG A 199 17.73 16.01 -5.26
CA ARG A 199 16.66 16.93 -5.64
C ARG A 199 17.30 18.22 -6.18
N ARG A 200 16.94 18.62 -7.39
CA ARG A 200 17.35 19.91 -7.98
C ARG A 200 16.13 20.81 -8.10
N GLU A 201 16.17 21.94 -7.41
CA GLU A 201 15.19 23.01 -7.52
C GLU A 201 15.73 24.11 -8.43
N THR A 202 15.03 24.38 -9.51
CA THR A 202 15.35 25.43 -10.47
C THR A 202 14.29 26.51 -10.38
N THR A 203 14.66 27.75 -10.05
CA THR A 203 13.73 28.87 -9.87
C THR A 203 14.11 30.03 -10.78
N GLY A 204 13.11 30.68 -11.38
CA GLY A 204 13.29 31.78 -12.31
C GLY A 204 13.38 31.34 -13.77
N ALA A 205 13.58 32.31 -14.65
CA ALA A 205 13.75 32.13 -16.09
C ALA A 205 15.04 32.80 -16.54
N ALA A 206 15.61 32.35 -17.66
CA ALA A 206 16.81 32.95 -18.23
C ALA A 206 16.60 34.47 -18.44
N PRO A 207 17.57 35.34 -18.07
CA PRO A 207 18.93 35.03 -17.59
C PRO A 207 19.06 34.78 -16.08
N ASN A 208 18.04 35.06 -15.27
CA ASN A 208 18.08 35.00 -13.80
C ASN A 208 17.55 33.66 -13.27
N GLN A 209 18.16 32.56 -13.69
CA GLN A 209 17.80 31.22 -13.26
C GLN A 209 18.72 30.75 -12.12
N TYR A 210 18.13 30.36 -11.00
CA TYR A 210 18.83 29.83 -9.83
C TYR A 210 18.62 28.32 -9.76
N ASN A 211 19.66 27.56 -9.44
CA ASN A 211 19.61 26.12 -9.32
C ASN A 211 20.19 25.69 -7.97
N GLU A 212 19.34 25.18 -7.09
CA GLU A 212 19.73 24.58 -5.82
C GLU A 212 19.70 23.07 -5.95
N SER A 213 20.69 22.38 -5.40
CA SER A 213 20.76 20.92 -5.38
C SER A 213 20.91 20.43 -3.95
N GLU A 214 20.03 19.54 -3.54
CA GLU A 214 20.00 18.93 -2.22
C GLU A 214 20.14 17.42 -2.36
N THR A 215 21.06 16.83 -1.58
CA THR A 215 21.18 15.38 -1.51
C THR A 215 20.18 14.87 -0.49
N ILE A 216 19.11 14.23 -0.97
CA ILE A 216 18.03 13.71 -0.11
C ILE A 216 18.53 12.52 0.71
N THR A 217 19.31 11.65 0.06
CA THR A 217 19.85 10.46 0.70
C THR A 217 21.08 9.97 -0.05
N LYS A 218 21.95 9.28 0.68
CA LYS A 218 23.23 8.74 0.23
C LYS A 218 23.32 7.28 0.68
N PHE A 219 23.50 6.37 -0.27
CA PHE A 219 23.69 4.94 -0.03
C PHE A 219 25.09 4.53 -0.39
N GLU A 220 25.83 4.05 0.58
CA GLU A 220 27.13 3.44 0.35
C GLU A 220 26.89 2.01 -0.12
N ILE A 221 27.37 1.70 -1.33
CA ILE A 221 27.10 0.42 -1.99
C ILE A 221 28.18 -0.59 -1.63
N MET A 222 29.44 -0.16 -1.65
CA MET A 222 30.56 -1.04 -1.34
C MET A 222 31.75 -0.28 -0.80
N ASP A 223 32.51 -1.00 0.04
CA ASP A 223 33.87 -0.66 0.47
C ASP A 223 34.80 -1.80 0.01
N GLY A 224 35.75 -1.48 -0.86
CA GLY A 224 36.69 -2.45 -1.44
C GLY A 224 36.67 -2.60 -2.96
N ALA A 225 37.59 -3.41 -3.48
CA ALA A 225 37.86 -3.56 -4.91
C ALA A 225 36.99 -4.67 -5.54
N PRO A 226 36.01 -4.33 -6.42
CA PRO A 226 35.15 -5.31 -7.07
C PRO A 226 35.93 -6.07 -8.15
N VAL A 227 35.51 -7.30 -8.44
CA VAL A 227 36.10 -8.10 -9.52
C VAL A 227 35.27 -8.06 -10.79
N ARG A 228 35.92 -8.27 -11.94
CA ARG A 228 35.23 -8.38 -13.22
C ARG A 228 34.19 -9.51 -13.19
N GLY A 229 32.97 -9.22 -13.64
CA GLY A 229 31.85 -10.15 -13.68
C GLY A 229 31.01 -10.17 -12.41
N GLU A 230 31.41 -9.45 -11.36
CA GLU A 230 30.63 -9.30 -10.14
C GLU A 230 29.35 -8.47 -10.41
N THR A 231 28.29 -8.78 -9.66
CA THR A 231 27.01 -8.09 -9.76
C THR A 231 26.51 -7.75 -8.36
N ILE A 232 26.20 -6.47 -8.13
CA ILE A 232 25.63 -6.01 -6.86
C ILE A 232 24.17 -5.64 -7.06
N PRO A 233 23.20 -6.35 -6.45
CA PRO A 233 21.79 -5.97 -6.51
C PRO A 233 21.55 -4.70 -5.68
N ILE A 234 20.75 -3.79 -6.23
CA ILE A 234 20.38 -2.50 -5.61
C ILE A 234 18.88 -2.47 -5.39
N ARG A 235 18.50 -2.03 -4.18
CA ARG A 235 17.09 -1.96 -3.76
C ARG A 235 16.89 -0.75 -2.88
N LEU A 236 16.26 0.28 -3.44
CA LEU A 236 16.17 1.59 -2.82
C LEU A 236 14.72 2.02 -2.66
N PHE A 237 14.29 2.19 -1.42
CA PHE A 237 12.90 2.44 -1.05
C PHE A 237 12.58 3.91 -0.89
N LEU A 238 11.75 4.43 -1.78
CA LEU A 238 11.41 5.85 -1.78
C LEU A 238 10.51 6.25 -0.60
N GLY A 239 9.70 5.33 -0.09
CA GLY A 239 8.74 5.62 0.98
C GLY A 239 9.35 5.97 2.35
N GLY A 240 10.67 5.86 2.51
CA GLY A 240 11.37 6.33 3.71
C GLY A 240 11.87 7.78 3.63
N PHE A 241 11.68 8.45 2.50
CA PHE A 241 12.21 9.80 2.26
C PHE A 241 11.09 10.81 2.06
N GLU A 242 11.33 12.05 2.49
CA GLU A 242 10.43 13.19 2.29
C GLU A 242 10.52 13.69 0.83
N LEU A 243 10.04 12.89 -0.11
CA LEU A 243 9.99 13.25 -1.52
C LEU A 243 8.70 14.00 -1.86
N THR A 244 8.80 14.89 -2.84
CA THR A 244 7.66 15.50 -3.52
C THR A 244 7.61 14.96 -4.96
N PRO A 245 6.47 15.09 -5.66
CA PRO A 245 6.43 14.82 -7.09
C PRO A 245 7.46 15.67 -7.85
N THR A 246 7.82 15.22 -9.04
CA THR A 246 8.59 16.01 -9.99
C THR A 246 7.73 17.12 -10.55
N PHE A 247 8.15 18.36 -10.33
CA PHE A 247 7.52 19.57 -10.85
C PHE A 247 8.28 20.01 -12.10
N ARG A 248 7.59 20.08 -13.24
CA ARG A 248 8.16 20.56 -14.50
C ARG A 248 7.48 21.86 -14.89
N ASP A 249 8.28 22.92 -14.96
CA ASP A 249 7.91 24.26 -15.44
C ASP A 249 6.59 24.77 -14.86
N VAL A 250 6.42 24.63 -13.54
CA VAL A 250 5.20 25.04 -12.83
C VAL A 250 5.02 26.54 -13.00
N ASN A 251 3.96 26.90 -13.74
CA ASN A 251 3.67 28.25 -14.20
C ASN A 251 4.89 28.96 -14.84
N LYS A 252 5.82 28.22 -15.46
CA LYS A 252 7.10 28.73 -16.00
C LYS A 252 7.96 29.47 -14.95
N LYS A 253 7.75 29.21 -13.66
CA LYS A 253 8.46 29.88 -12.55
C LYS A 253 9.51 28.98 -11.92
N PHE A 254 9.22 27.70 -11.75
CA PHE A 254 10.16 26.77 -11.15
C PHE A 254 9.98 25.33 -11.62
N SER A 255 11.00 24.51 -11.38
CA SER A 255 11.00 23.07 -11.57
C SER A 255 11.68 22.39 -10.38
N THR A 256 11.22 21.21 -10.00
CA THR A 256 11.85 20.34 -9.00
C THR A 256 12.03 18.96 -9.62
N ARG A 257 13.27 18.54 -9.83
CA ARG A 257 13.63 17.30 -10.53
C ARG A 257 14.48 16.39 -9.65
N TYR A 258 14.39 15.09 -9.86
CA TYR A 258 15.12 14.08 -9.09
C TYR A 258 16.12 13.35 -9.97
N TYR A 259 17.30 13.11 -9.43
CA TYR A 259 18.40 12.45 -10.14
C TYR A 259 18.96 11.32 -9.29
N LEU A 260 19.16 10.16 -9.91
CA LEU A 260 20.04 9.13 -9.39
C LEU A 260 21.47 9.51 -9.76
N ASN A 261 22.32 9.64 -8.75
CA ASN A 261 23.71 10.03 -8.89
C ASN A 261 24.58 8.87 -8.39
N LEU A 262 25.18 8.13 -9.33
CA LEU A 262 26.17 7.11 -9.02
C LEU A 262 27.54 7.79 -8.94
N VAL A 263 28.24 7.62 -7.81
CA VAL A 263 29.56 8.20 -7.57
C VAL A 263 30.54 7.08 -7.22
N LEU A 264 31.72 7.13 -7.82
CA LEU A 264 32.82 6.22 -7.55
C LEU A 264 34.06 7.03 -7.19
N ILE A 265 34.82 6.52 -6.23
CA ILE A 265 36.08 7.09 -5.78
C ILE A 265 37.14 6.00 -5.81
N ASP A 266 38.26 6.26 -6.45
CA ASP A 266 39.39 5.31 -6.50
C ASP A 266 40.41 5.55 -5.37
N GLU A 267 41.44 4.72 -5.30
CA GLU A 267 42.53 4.86 -4.31
C GLU A 267 43.32 6.18 -4.44
N GLU A 268 43.32 6.80 -5.63
CA GLU A 268 43.95 8.11 -5.89
C GLU A 268 43.03 9.29 -5.52
N ASN A 269 41.84 9.03 -4.95
CA ASN A 269 40.78 10.00 -4.64
C ASN A 269 40.22 10.73 -5.88
N ARG A 270 40.37 10.16 -7.08
CA ARG A 270 39.66 10.65 -8.27
C ARG A 270 38.19 10.27 -8.17
N ARG A 271 37.31 11.21 -8.52
CA ARG A 271 35.86 11.05 -8.43
C ARG A 271 35.26 10.91 -9.82
N TYR A 272 34.54 9.81 -10.03
CA TYR A 272 33.76 9.56 -11.23
C TYR A 272 32.29 9.60 -10.85
N PHE A 273 31.46 10.25 -11.66
CA PHE A 273 30.04 10.28 -11.38
C PHE A 273 29.21 10.31 -12.66
N LYS A 274 28.01 9.75 -12.56
CA LYS A 274 27.00 9.82 -13.61
C LYS A 274 25.64 10.07 -12.98
N GLN A 275 24.92 11.00 -13.58
CA GLN A 275 23.58 11.37 -13.15
C GLN A 275 22.57 11.01 -14.22
N GLN A 276 21.47 10.43 -13.78
CA GLN A 276 20.32 10.15 -14.64
C GLN A 276 19.05 10.59 -13.92
N GLU A 277 18.21 11.32 -14.65
CA GLU A 277 16.95 11.80 -14.09
C GLU A 277 15.97 10.65 -13.88
N ILE A 278 15.26 10.69 -12.75
CA ILE A 278 14.06 9.90 -12.49
C ILE A 278 12.88 10.83 -12.28
N THR A 279 11.70 10.41 -12.75
CA THR A 279 10.47 11.16 -12.51
C THR A 279 9.74 10.55 -11.33
N VAL A 280 9.44 11.36 -10.31
CA VAL A 280 8.67 10.94 -9.13
C VAL A 280 7.24 11.47 -9.26
N PHE A 281 6.23 10.63 -8.97
CA PHE A 281 4.82 11.03 -9.06
C PHE A 281 3.99 10.52 -7.88
N ARG A 282 2.87 11.19 -7.64
CA ARG A 282 1.89 10.80 -6.62
C ARG A 282 0.71 10.13 -7.32
N ILE A 283 0.30 8.97 -6.79
CA ILE A 283 -0.92 8.28 -7.21
C ILE A 283 -1.98 8.44 -6.12
N PRO A 284 -3.27 8.35 -6.48
CA PRO A 284 -4.36 8.27 -5.51
C PRO A 284 -4.07 7.16 -4.48
N GLU A 285 -4.40 7.35 -3.21
CA GLU A 285 -4.22 6.28 -2.21
C GLU A 285 -4.99 5.01 -2.60
N SER A 286 -6.12 5.17 -3.28
CA SER A 286 -6.88 4.09 -3.92
C SER A 286 -6.13 3.42 -5.09
N ALA A 287 -5.26 4.15 -5.81
CA ALA A 287 -4.50 3.66 -6.96
C ALA A 287 -3.15 3.02 -6.59
N VAL A 288 -2.64 3.25 -5.36
CA VAL A 288 -1.45 2.54 -4.84
C VAL A 288 -1.67 1.03 -4.84
N LEU A 289 -2.93 0.60 -4.69
CA LEU A 289 -3.37 -0.80 -4.71
C LEU A 289 -3.32 -1.46 -6.10
N PHE A 290 -3.10 -0.70 -7.18
CA PHE A 290 -3.19 -1.18 -8.57
C PHE A 290 -1.87 -1.10 -9.35
N LEU A 291 -0.78 -0.61 -8.74
CA LEU A 291 0.52 -0.59 -9.38
C LEU A 291 1.22 -1.96 -9.19
N PRO A 292 1.69 -2.62 -10.26
CA PRO A 292 2.44 -3.87 -10.14
C PRO A 292 3.71 -3.63 -9.31
N TRP A 293 3.80 -4.31 -8.17
CA TRP A 293 4.94 -4.25 -7.26
C TRP A 293 6.22 -4.73 -7.94
N SER A 294 7.23 -3.86 -8.02
CA SER A 294 8.60 -4.25 -8.32
C SER A 294 9.40 -4.31 -7.03
N VAL A 295 9.38 -5.50 -6.42
CA VAL A 295 10.47 -6.15 -5.68
C VAL A 295 11.17 -5.33 -4.57
N GLY A 296 10.50 -5.29 -3.41
CA GLY A 296 10.94 -5.88 -2.14
C GLY A 296 11.71 -4.97 -1.19
N ARG A 297 11.31 -4.89 0.10
CA ARG A 297 12.05 -4.30 1.25
C ARG A 297 12.31 -5.37 2.31
N THR A 298 13.57 -5.52 2.69
CA THR A 298 14.06 -6.01 3.98
C THR A 298 14.75 -4.77 4.57
N GLU A 299 14.40 -4.20 5.73
CA GLU A 299 14.41 -4.78 7.07
C GLU A 299 13.38 -4.15 8.03
N ASN A 300 12.86 -4.99 8.94
CA ASN A 300 12.60 -4.74 10.36
C ASN A 300 12.03 -3.38 10.81
N VAL A 301 10.80 -3.07 10.38
CA VAL A 301 9.81 -2.44 11.27
C VAL A 301 8.52 -3.23 11.11
N LEU A 302 8.01 -3.74 12.22
CA LEU A 302 6.76 -4.50 12.33
C LEU A 302 5.56 -3.69 11.81
N VAL A 303 5.33 -3.73 10.50
CA VAL A 303 4.02 -3.48 9.91
C VAL A 303 3.78 -4.63 8.93
N LYS A 304 2.96 -5.59 9.37
CA LYS A 304 2.42 -6.69 8.57
C LYS A 304 1.74 -6.08 7.33
N ILE A 305 2.36 -6.16 6.16
CA ILE A 305 1.71 -5.81 4.88
C ILE A 305 1.36 -7.13 4.19
N THR A 306 0.10 -7.52 4.34
CA THR A 306 -0.57 -8.65 3.69
C THR A 306 -1.33 -8.17 2.45
N ASP A 307 -0.66 -7.66 1.42
CA ASP A 307 -1.35 -7.08 0.24
C ASP A 307 -0.73 -7.48 -1.11
N GLU A 308 -0.49 -8.79 -1.34
CA GLU A 308 -0.19 -9.33 -2.67
C GLU A 308 -1.41 -10.01 -3.37
N PHE A 309 -2.64 -9.76 -2.91
CA PHE A 309 -3.84 -10.37 -3.50
C PHE A 309 -5.00 -9.40 -3.70
N ALA A 310 -4.69 -8.14 -4.01
CA ALA A 310 -5.69 -7.12 -4.23
C ALA A 310 -6.49 -7.38 -5.53
N ALA A 311 -7.50 -8.26 -5.46
CA ALA A 311 -8.80 -7.82 -5.94
C ALA A 311 -9.19 -6.58 -5.13
N ASN A 312 -10.05 -5.71 -5.67
CA ASN A 312 -10.62 -4.54 -4.98
C ASN A 312 -11.47 -4.88 -3.75
N TYR A 313 -11.29 -6.09 -3.22
CA TYR A 313 -11.99 -6.66 -2.12
C TYR A 313 -11.32 -6.27 -0.80
N LYS A 314 -12.03 -5.50 0.01
CA LYS A 314 -11.67 -5.25 1.39
C LYS A 314 -12.31 -6.36 2.26
N PRO A 315 -11.50 -7.19 2.96
CA PRO A 315 -12.01 -8.16 3.92
C PRO A 315 -12.92 -7.51 4.96
N LYS A 316 -14.03 -8.18 5.30
CA LYS A 316 -15.08 -7.67 6.20
C LYS A 316 -14.94 -8.15 7.64
N GLY A 317 -14.11 -9.16 7.87
CA GLY A 317 -13.92 -9.83 9.16
C GLY A 317 -12.93 -9.12 10.06
N THR A 318 -12.71 -9.72 11.21
CA THR A 318 -11.81 -9.21 12.25
C THR A 318 -10.73 -10.24 12.57
N PHE A 319 -9.66 -9.79 13.22
CA PHE A 319 -8.60 -10.68 13.69
C PHE A 319 -8.75 -10.98 15.17
N GLU A 320 -8.71 -12.27 15.51
CA GLU A 320 -8.67 -12.77 16.89
C GLU A 320 -7.44 -13.68 17.07
N THR A 321 -6.89 -13.77 18.28
CA THR A 321 -5.87 -14.79 18.59
C THR A 321 -6.54 -16.02 19.17
N ILE A 322 -6.46 -17.14 18.44
CA ILE A 322 -7.12 -18.41 18.81
C ILE A 322 -6.07 -19.53 18.68
N ASN A 323 -5.95 -20.38 19.70
CA ASN A 323 -4.95 -21.46 19.76
C ASN A 323 -3.51 -21.00 19.45
N GLY A 324 -3.17 -19.75 19.79
CA GLY A 324 -1.85 -19.16 19.53
C GLY A 324 -1.65 -18.62 18.11
N TYR A 325 -2.66 -18.69 17.24
CA TYR A 325 -2.61 -18.18 15.87
C TYR A 325 -3.42 -16.90 15.70
N SER A 326 -2.87 -15.95 14.94
CA SER A 326 -3.65 -14.86 14.38
C SER A 326 -4.68 -15.45 13.41
N THR A 327 -5.96 -15.26 13.70
CA THR A 327 -7.06 -15.93 12.99
C THR A 327 -8.00 -14.88 12.42
N TYR A 328 -8.27 -14.94 11.12
CA TYR A 328 -9.32 -14.15 10.51
C TYR A 328 -10.68 -14.77 10.83
N VAL A 329 -11.58 -13.97 11.39
CA VAL A 329 -12.86 -14.41 11.92
C VAL A 329 -13.98 -13.56 11.31
N ILE A 330 -15.03 -14.21 10.81
CA ILE A 330 -16.18 -13.56 10.18
C ILE A 330 -17.44 -14.43 10.37
N GLY A 331 -18.60 -13.79 10.46
CA GLY A 331 -19.91 -14.47 10.52
C GLY A 331 -20.51 -14.49 11.92
N ASP A 332 -21.76 -14.95 11.98
CA ASP A 332 -22.54 -14.94 13.22
C ASP A 332 -22.22 -16.16 14.10
N LYS A 333 -21.73 -15.90 15.32
CA LYS A 333 -21.45 -16.92 16.36
C LYS A 333 -22.73 -17.67 16.78
N ALA A 334 -23.91 -17.10 16.57
CA ALA A 334 -25.18 -17.77 16.82
C ALA A 334 -25.57 -18.83 15.77
N SER A 335 -24.87 -18.89 14.62
CA SER A 335 -25.17 -19.84 13.54
C SER A 335 -25.05 -21.31 13.95
N LYS A 336 -24.26 -21.62 15.00
CA LYS A 336 -23.88 -22.96 15.46
C LYS A 336 -23.32 -23.89 14.35
N LYS A 337 -22.91 -23.30 13.23
CA LYS A 337 -22.25 -23.98 12.10
C LYS A 337 -20.95 -23.26 11.81
N ALA A 338 -19.83 -23.91 12.07
CA ALA A 338 -18.53 -23.29 11.91
C ALA A 338 -17.72 -23.94 10.78
N ILE A 339 -16.90 -23.16 10.09
CA ILE A 339 -15.98 -23.63 9.06
C ILE A 339 -14.57 -23.14 9.40
N VAL A 340 -13.63 -24.07 9.51
CA VAL A 340 -12.20 -23.74 9.63
C VAL A 340 -11.57 -23.79 8.23
N VAL A 341 -10.89 -22.71 7.82
CA VAL A 341 -10.32 -22.57 6.48
C VAL A 341 -8.81 -22.68 6.55
N THR A 342 -8.23 -23.57 5.75
CA THR A 342 -6.79 -23.65 5.49
C THR A 342 -6.48 -23.03 4.14
N MET A 343 -5.70 -21.95 4.15
CA MET A 343 -5.27 -21.24 2.96
C MET A 343 -4.34 -22.07 2.06
N ASP A 344 -4.09 -21.55 0.86
CA ASP A 344 -3.02 -22.05 0.00
C ASP A 344 -1.64 -21.58 0.50
N VAL A 345 -0.59 -21.88 -0.27
CA VAL A 345 0.80 -21.62 0.15
C VAL A 345 1.13 -20.13 0.26
N PHE A 346 0.25 -19.24 -0.20
CA PHE A 346 0.45 -17.80 -0.15
C PHE A 346 -0.03 -17.16 1.15
N GLY A 347 -0.52 -17.96 2.10
CA GLY A 347 -0.92 -17.46 3.40
C GLY A 347 -2.29 -16.78 3.35
N MET A 348 -2.50 -15.84 4.26
CA MET A 348 -3.77 -15.18 4.45
C MET A 348 -3.85 -13.88 3.68
N VAL A 349 -4.79 -13.81 2.75
CA VAL A 349 -4.76 -12.80 1.70
C VAL A 349 -6.16 -12.33 1.31
N PRO A 350 -6.34 -11.08 0.84
CA PRO A 350 -7.66 -10.52 0.58
C PRO A 350 -8.62 -11.39 -0.25
N LEU A 351 -8.13 -12.04 -1.32
CA LEU A 351 -8.95 -12.92 -2.16
C LEU A 351 -9.41 -14.21 -1.46
N THR A 352 -8.56 -14.81 -0.62
CA THR A 352 -8.96 -15.97 0.19
C THR A 352 -9.90 -15.55 1.33
N GLN A 353 -9.71 -14.35 1.89
CA GLN A 353 -10.63 -13.75 2.87
C GLN A 353 -11.99 -13.43 2.25
N GLN A 354 -12.04 -13.03 0.97
CA GLN A 354 -13.29 -12.88 0.22
C GLN A 354 -14.11 -14.18 0.21
N GLY A 355 -13.44 -15.32 0.04
CA GLY A 355 -14.07 -16.62 0.15
C GLY A 355 -14.71 -16.88 1.52
N CYS A 356 -13.98 -16.53 2.58
CA CYS A 356 -14.47 -16.63 3.95
C CYS A 356 -15.71 -15.75 4.17
N ASP A 357 -15.70 -14.53 3.62
CA ASP A 357 -16.81 -13.59 3.73
C ASP A 357 -18.05 -14.06 2.95
N ILE A 358 -17.86 -14.69 1.79
CA ILE A 358 -18.93 -15.31 1.03
C ILE A 358 -19.55 -16.44 1.85
N LEU A 359 -18.75 -17.33 2.43
CA LEU A 359 -19.26 -18.41 3.29
C LEU A 359 -20.00 -17.83 4.52
N ALA A 360 -19.44 -16.81 5.16
CA ALA A 360 -20.11 -16.16 6.28
C ALA A 360 -21.47 -15.56 5.90
N SER A 361 -21.58 -14.94 4.72
CA SER A 361 -22.87 -14.45 4.19
C SER A 361 -23.90 -15.55 3.97
N GLN A 362 -23.48 -16.82 3.92
CA GLN A 362 -24.34 -17.99 3.76
C GLN A 362 -24.76 -18.62 5.11
N GLY A 363 -24.43 -17.97 6.24
CA GLY A 363 -24.85 -18.38 7.58
C GLY A 363 -23.87 -19.31 8.29
N PHE A 364 -22.57 -19.17 8.02
CA PHE A 364 -21.51 -19.89 8.72
C PHE A 364 -20.67 -18.94 9.58
N TYR A 365 -20.17 -19.43 10.71
CA TYR A 365 -19.08 -18.80 11.45
C TYR A 365 -17.75 -19.31 10.91
N VAL A 366 -16.92 -18.45 10.32
CA VAL A 366 -15.73 -18.87 9.57
C VAL A 366 -14.46 -18.39 10.26
N LEU A 367 -13.53 -19.32 10.46
CA LEU A 367 -12.21 -19.06 11.05
C LEU A 367 -11.13 -19.47 10.05
N MET A 368 -10.20 -18.59 9.74
CA MET A 368 -9.03 -18.88 8.92
C MET A 368 -7.76 -18.57 9.72
N PRO A 369 -7.14 -19.57 10.38
CA PRO A 369 -5.91 -19.36 11.14
C PRO A 369 -4.69 -19.17 10.23
N ASP A 370 -3.83 -18.21 10.55
CA ASP A 370 -2.58 -17.97 9.84
C ASP A 370 -1.52 -19.03 10.21
N LEU A 371 -1.55 -20.16 9.50
CA LEU A 371 -0.70 -21.31 9.78
C LEU A 371 0.74 -21.18 9.27
N LEU A 372 1.00 -20.23 8.37
CA LEU A 372 2.29 -20.04 7.70
C LEU A 372 3.02 -18.77 8.16
N GLY A 373 2.30 -17.76 8.63
CA GLY A 373 2.90 -16.50 9.07
C GLY A 373 3.75 -15.86 7.97
N ASP A 374 4.96 -15.45 8.36
CA ASP A 374 5.95 -14.84 7.45
C ASP A 374 6.63 -15.84 6.50
N GLN A 375 6.36 -17.14 6.64
CA GLN A 375 6.91 -18.20 5.80
C GLN A 375 6.06 -18.51 4.56
N ALA A 376 4.92 -17.83 4.40
CA ALA A 376 4.09 -17.95 3.21
C ALA A 376 4.85 -17.57 1.93
N PHE A 377 4.54 -18.26 0.83
CA PHE A 377 5.09 -17.90 -0.47
C PHE A 377 4.51 -16.60 -1.01
N GLN A 378 5.31 -15.93 -1.83
CA GLN A 378 4.93 -14.78 -2.64
C GLN A 378 4.65 -15.27 -4.07
N GLN A 379 3.94 -14.47 -4.87
CA GLN A 379 3.55 -14.90 -6.23
C GLN A 379 4.75 -15.28 -7.11
N GLY A 380 5.90 -14.64 -6.93
CA GLY A 380 7.15 -14.92 -7.66
C GLY A 380 7.86 -16.22 -7.27
N ASP A 381 7.49 -16.84 -6.14
CA ASP A 381 8.07 -18.12 -5.69
C ASP A 381 7.51 -19.32 -6.46
N VAL A 382 6.40 -19.12 -7.19
CA VAL A 382 5.80 -20.11 -8.07
C VAL A 382 5.93 -19.69 -9.55
N PRO A 383 6.03 -20.63 -10.51
CA PRO A 383 6.10 -22.08 -10.32
C PRO A 383 7.44 -22.51 -9.70
N PHE A 384 7.49 -23.71 -9.10
CA PHE A 384 8.70 -24.27 -8.48
C PHE A 384 9.64 -24.85 -9.55
N ASP A 385 10.13 -23.97 -10.42
CA ASP A 385 10.84 -24.30 -11.67
C ASP A 385 12.36 -24.13 -11.60
N THR A 386 12.88 -23.56 -10.51
CA THR A 386 14.32 -23.42 -10.26
C THR A 386 14.76 -24.21 -9.04
N PRO A 387 16.05 -24.61 -8.94
CA PRO A 387 16.59 -25.27 -7.76
C PRO A 387 16.37 -24.46 -6.46
N GLU A 388 16.52 -23.13 -6.53
CA GLU A 388 16.28 -22.23 -5.39
C GLU A 388 14.82 -22.27 -4.94
N LYS A 389 13.87 -22.16 -5.87
CA LYS A 389 12.43 -22.24 -5.55
C LYS A 389 12.03 -23.62 -5.04
N LEU A 390 12.63 -24.69 -5.57
CA LEU A 390 12.44 -26.05 -5.08
C LEU A 390 13.00 -26.23 -3.66
N GLU A 391 14.15 -25.64 -3.34
CA GLU A 391 14.70 -25.64 -1.99
C GLU A 391 13.79 -24.87 -1.03
N LYS A 392 13.30 -23.69 -1.44
CA LYS A 392 12.34 -22.89 -0.68
C LYS A 392 11.06 -23.68 -0.39
N ARG A 393 10.52 -24.36 -1.42
CA ARG A 393 9.40 -25.31 -1.31
C ARG A 393 9.68 -26.39 -0.28
N ASN A 394 10.80 -27.08 -0.40
CA ASN A 394 11.16 -28.16 0.50
C ASN A 394 11.32 -27.69 1.94
N ARG A 395 11.93 -26.51 2.15
CA ARG A 395 12.08 -25.89 3.48
C ARG A 395 10.73 -25.56 4.12
N LEU A 396 9.79 -25.02 3.35
CA LEU A 396 8.43 -24.74 3.86
C LEU A 396 7.74 -26.02 4.35
N PHE A 397 7.72 -27.07 3.52
CA PHE A 397 7.04 -28.33 3.88
C PHE A 397 7.78 -29.17 4.92
N ALA A 398 9.07 -28.92 5.15
CA ALA A 398 9.81 -29.46 6.29
C ALA A 398 9.53 -28.68 7.59
N GLY A 399 9.08 -27.43 7.50
CA GLY A 399 8.82 -26.51 8.61
C GLY A 399 7.34 -26.16 8.80
N ALA A 400 7.00 -24.87 8.75
CA ALA A 400 5.63 -24.40 9.06
C ALA A 400 4.54 -24.94 8.13
N GLY A 401 4.88 -25.33 6.91
CA GLY A 401 3.97 -25.95 5.96
C GLY A 401 3.83 -27.47 6.10
N ASN A 402 4.36 -28.10 7.15
CA ASN A 402 4.27 -29.54 7.36
C ASN A 402 2.81 -30.01 7.46
N PRO A 403 2.26 -30.79 6.49
CA PRO A 403 0.83 -31.04 6.46
C PRO A 403 0.28 -31.83 7.67
N PRO A 404 0.94 -32.89 8.19
CA PRO A 404 0.49 -33.55 9.41
C PRO A 404 0.44 -32.64 10.64
N ALA A 405 1.46 -31.81 10.85
CA ALA A 405 1.49 -30.87 11.98
C ALA A 405 0.34 -29.86 11.88
N ARG A 406 0.14 -29.28 10.69
CA ARG A 406 -0.93 -28.31 10.44
C ARG A 406 -2.32 -28.94 10.50
N ALA A 407 -2.46 -30.21 10.13
CA ALA A 407 -3.72 -30.95 10.30
C ALA A 407 -4.07 -31.10 11.79
N ALA A 408 -3.10 -31.40 12.64
CA ALA A 408 -3.31 -31.44 14.09
C ALA A 408 -3.71 -30.06 14.66
N ASP A 409 -3.15 -28.98 14.13
CA ASP A 409 -3.55 -27.61 14.53
C ASP A 409 -5.00 -27.31 14.10
N ILE A 410 -5.40 -27.67 12.88
CA ILE A 410 -6.79 -27.56 12.41
C ILE A 410 -7.75 -28.38 13.27
N VAL A 411 -7.36 -29.58 13.69
CA VAL A 411 -8.17 -30.41 14.62
C VAL A 411 -8.41 -29.66 15.95
N LYS A 412 -7.40 -29.01 16.54
CA LYS A 412 -7.58 -28.20 17.77
C LYS A 412 -8.57 -27.06 17.60
N PHE A 413 -8.60 -26.41 16.43
CA PHE A 413 -9.62 -25.40 16.13
C PHE A 413 -11.02 -26.02 16.09
N GLY A 414 -11.16 -27.18 15.47
CA GLY A 414 -12.43 -27.89 15.43
C GLY A 414 -12.89 -28.39 16.80
N GLU A 415 -11.97 -28.85 17.66
CA GLU A 415 -12.28 -29.26 19.04
C GLU A 415 -12.77 -28.08 19.88
N LEU A 416 -12.11 -26.92 19.77
CA LEU A 416 -12.55 -25.69 20.41
C LEU A 416 -13.98 -25.34 19.98
N LEU A 417 -14.24 -25.28 18.68
CA LEU A 417 -15.57 -24.98 18.14
C LEU A 417 -16.62 -26.02 18.56
N LYS A 418 -16.27 -27.32 18.58
CA LYS A 418 -17.18 -28.35 19.13
C LYS A 418 -17.51 -28.11 20.60
N SER A 419 -16.53 -27.71 21.41
CA SER A 419 -16.74 -27.40 22.84
C SER A 419 -17.68 -26.20 23.06
N GLU A 420 -17.72 -25.27 22.10
CA GLU A 420 -18.64 -24.11 22.08
C GLU A 420 -20.02 -24.44 21.45
N GLY A 421 -20.24 -25.70 21.07
CA GLY A 421 -21.50 -26.22 20.56
C GLY A 421 -21.72 -26.04 19.06
N TYR A 422 -20.66 -25.85 18.27
CA TYR A 422 -20.76 -25.77 16.81
C TYR A 422 -20.73 -27.17 16.17
N THR A 423 -21.46 -27.33 15.07
CA THR A 423 -21.17 -28.39 14.08
C THR A 423 -20.12 -27.85 13.12
N VAL A 424 -18.98 -28.54 13.02
CA VAL A 424 -17.77 -27.98 12.39
C VAL A 424 -17.48 -28.64 11.05
N GLY A 425 -17.20 -27.83 10.04
CA GLY A 425 -16.61 -28.24 8.78
C GLY A 425 -15.22 -27.65 8.57
N SER A 426 -14.49 -28.13 7.56
CA SER A 426 -13.19 -27.58 7.17
C SER A 426 -13.05 -27.43 5.66
N ILE A 427 -12.39 -26.38 5.20
CA ILE A 427 -12.09 -26.14 3.78
C ILE A 427 -10.59 -25.94 3.60
N GLY A 428 -10.04 -26.52 2.54
CA GLY A 428 -8.63 -26.38 2.19
C GLY A 428 -8.40 -26.02 0.73
N TYR A 429 -7.48 -25.09 0.48
CA TYR A 429 -7.06 -24.67 -0.85
C TYR A 429 -5.62 -25.14 -1.15
N CYS A 430 -5.32 -25.67 -2.34
CA CYS A 430 -3.97 -26.15 -2.68
C CYS A 430 -3.48 -27.20 -1.66
N TRP A 431 -2.31 -26.99 -1.03
CA TRP A 431 -1.78 -27.83 0.04
C TRP A 431 -2.71 -27.84 1.28
N GLY A 432 -3.48 -26.78 1.48
CA GLY A 432 -4.50 -26.72 2.53
C GLY A 432 -5.57 -27.78 2.33
N GLY A 433 -5.80 -28.26 1.10
CA GLY A 433 -6.63 -29.42 0.81
C GLY A 433 -6.09 -30.69 1.46
N LYS A 434 -4.79 -30.96 1.34
CA LYS A 434 -4.11 -32.07 2.03
C LYS A 434 -4.27 -31.96 3.55
N VAL A 435 -4.00 -30.78 4.11
CA VAL A 435 -4.18 -30.51 5.55
C VAL A 435 -5.61 -30.80 6.01
N THR A 436 -6.59 -30.33 5.24
CA THR A 436 -8.01 -30.48 5.52
C THR A 436 -8.47 -31.94 5.48
N PHE A 437 -8.01 -32.72 4.49
CA PHE A 437 -8.34 -34.14 4.41
C PHE A 437 -7.68 -34.97 5.52
N LEU A 438 -6.42 -34.67 5.86
CA LEU A 438 -5.75 -35.27 7.04
C LEU A 438 -6.51 -34.95 8.33
N ALA A 439 -6.93 -33.69 8.53
CA ALA A 439 -7.74 -33.30 9.68
C ALA A 439 -9.10 -34.02 9.71
N GLY A 440 -9.67 -34.31 8.53
CA GLY A 440 -10.90 -35.08 8.36
C GLY A 440 -10.81 -36.55 8.77
N ALA A 441 -9.63 -37.07 9.12
CA ALA A 441 -9.50 -38.39 9.76
C ALA A 441 -9.94 -38.39 11.23
N SER A 442 -10.03 -37.21 11.85
CA SER A 442 -10.61 -37.03 13.19
C SER A 442 -12.14 -37.08 13.16
N ASP A 443 -12.77 -37.35 14.31
CA ASP A 443 -14.24 -37.32 14.46
C ASP A 443 -14.77 -35.89 14.73
N VAL A 444 -13.91 -34.87 14.58
CA VAL A 444 -14.24 -33.48 14.89
C VAL A 444 -15.08 -32.84 13.79
N PHE A 445 -14.78 -33.15 12.52
CA PHE A 445 -15.42 -32.51 11.37
C PHE A 445 -16.57 -33.34 10.82
N ALA A 446 -17.74 -32.74 10.64
CA ALA A 446 -18.87 -33.38 9.97
C ALA A 446 -18.68 -33.40 8.44
N ALA A 447 -18.00 -32.39 7.90
CA ALA A 447 -17.70 -32.28 6.47
C ALA A 447 -16.37 -31.58 6.23
N VAL A 448 -15.66 -32.00 5.19
CA VAL A 448 -14.42 -31.39 4.72
C VAL A 448 -14.46 -31.18 3.22
N ALA A 449 -13.86 -30.09 2.73
CA ALA A 449 -13.79 -29.80 1.30
C ALA A 449 -12.39 -29.38 0.85
N GLY A 450 -11.94 -29.94 -0.28
CA GLY A 450 -10.70 -29.53 -0.95
C GLY A 450 -11.00 -28.83 -2.27
N VAL A 451 -10.45 -27.64 -2.48
CA VAL A 451 -10.58 -26.87 -3.72
C VAL A 451 -9.21 -26.71 -4.36
N HIS A 452 -9.09 -27.08 -5.64
CA HIS A 452 -7.82 -27.23 -6.36
C HIS A 452 -6.71 -27.87 -5.48
N PRO A 453 -6.97 -29.03 -4.84
CA PRO A 453 -6.07 -29.55 -3.82
C PRO A 453 -4.79 -30.12 -4.43
N SER A 454 -3.67 -30.06 -3.70
CA SER A 454 -2.38 -30.60 -4.14
C SER A 454 -1.74 -31.47 -3.07
N VAL A 455 -0.73 -32.26 -3.47
CA VAL A 455 0.05 -33.14 -2.58
C VAL A 455 -0.80 -34.25 -1.93
N LEU A 456 -1.90 -34.64 -2.59
CA LEU A 456 -2.75 -35.73 -2.13
C LEU A 456 -2.15 -37.09 -2.45
N VAL A 457 -2.43 -38.06 -1.59
CA VAL A 457 -2.16 -39.49 -1.81
C VAL A 457 -3.44 -40.29 -1.53
N PRO A 458 -3.61 -41.49 -2.12
CA PRO A 458 -4.85 -42.27 -1.97
C PRO A 458 -5.28 -42.55 -0.52
N GLU A 459 -4.33 -42.69 0.39
CA GLU A 459 -4.57 -42.95 1.82
C GLU A 459 -5.31 -41.80 2.50
N ASP A 460 -5.15 -40.57 2.03
CA ASP A 460 -5.85 -39.41 2.57
C ASP A 460 -7.37 -39.55 2.42
N ALA A 461 -7.83 -40.09 1.28
CA ALA A 461 -9.23 -40.34 1.02
C ALA A 461 -9.75 -41.50 1.89
N ALA A 462 -8.98 -42.59 1.97
CA ALA A 462 -9.36 -43.78 2.73
C ALA A 462 -9.49 -43.52 4.24
N ASN A 463 -8.65 -42.64 4.79
CA ASN A 463 -8.62 -42.33 6.21
C ASN A 463 -9.60 -41.22 6.62
N CYS A 464 -10.15 -40.47 5.67
CA CYS A 464 -11.06 -39.37 5.95
C CYS A 464 -12.45 -39.91 6.35
N LYS A 465 -12.90 -39.54 7.55
CA LYS A 465 -14.19 -39.98 8.11
C LYS A 465 -15.34 -39.01 7.82
N ALA A 466 -15.01 -37.75 7.57
CA ALA A 466 -15.97 -36.68 7.30
C ALA A 466 -16.61 -36.82 5.90
N ALA A 467 -17.76 -36.19 5.69
CA ALA A 467 -18.30 -36.04 4.33
C ALA A 467 -17.32 -35.23 3.47
N ILE A 468 -16.95 -35.73 2.29
CA ILE A 468 -15.97 -35.09 1.41
C ILE A 468 -16.64 -34.29 0.29
N GLY A 469 -16.25 -33.03 0.13
CA GLY A 469 -16.39 -32.27 -1.10
C GLY A 469 -15.04 -32.16 -1.80
N ILE A 470 -14.97 -32.37 -3.11
CA ILE A 470 -13.70 -32.16 -3.84
C ILE A 470 -13.92 -31.46 -5.18
N TYR A 471 -13.15 -30.39 -5.38
CA TYR A 471 -13.34 -29.46 -6.50
C TYR A 471 -12.00 -29.21 -7.21
N PRO A 472 -11.45 -30.21 -7.92
CA PRO A 472 -10.21 -30.04 -8.67
C PRO A 472 -10.44 -29.28 -9.98
N THR A 473 -9.34 -28.84 -10.57
CA THR A 473 -9.23 -28.33 -11.93
C THR A 473 -8.55 -29.36 -12.83
N LYS A 474 -8.25 -28.99 -14.07
CA LYS A 474 -7.46 -29.84 -14.98
C LYS A 474 -5.97 -29.93 -14.60
N ASP A 475 -5.48 -29.07 -13.72
CA ASP A 475 -4.06 -28.97 -13.39
C ASP A 475 -3.61 -29.99 -12.32
N GLU A 476 -4.56 -30.62 -11.62
CA GLU A 476 -4.30 -31.66 -10.63
C GLU A 476 -4.15 -33.05 -11.28
N ASP A 477 -3.27 -33.89 -10.72
CA ASP A 477 -3.07 -35.27 -11.16
C ASP A 477 -4.37 -36.10 -10.99
N PRO A 478 -4.99 -36.58 -12.08
CA PRO A 478 -6.21 -37.37 -12.02
C PRO A 478 -6.08 -38.63 -11.15
N ALA A 479 -4.91 -39.27 -11.13
CA ALA A 479 -4.69 -40.48 -10.34
C ALA A 479 -4.71 -40.19 -8.83
N ALA A 480 -4.21 -39.03 -8.42
CA ALA A 480 -4.29 -38.58 -7.03
C ALA A 480 -5.72 -38.17 -6.62
N MET A 481 -6.51 -37.66 -7.56
CA MET A 481 -7.89 -37.23 -7.31
C MET A 481 -8.90 -38.39 -7.31
N GLU A 482 -8.69 -39.42 -8.12
CA GLU A 482 -9.63 -40.52 -8.33
C GLU A 482 -10.16 -41.17 -7.03
N PRO A 483 -9.33 -41.49 -6.02
CA PRO A 483 -9.81 -42.07 -4.76
C PRO A 483 -10.82 -41.18 -4.04
N PHE A 484 -10.63 -39.86 -4.07
CA PHE A 484 -11.55 -38.90 -3.48
C PHE A 484 -12.84 -38.80 -4.29
N VAL A 485 -12.75 -38.72 -5.61
CA VAL A 485 -13.92 -38.61 -6.49
C VAL A 485 -14.89 -39.79 -6.29
N LYS A 486 -14.36 -41.00 -6.06
CA LYS A 486 -15.16 -42.20 -5.82
C LYS A 486 -16.00 -42.14 -4.54
N ILE A 487 -15.52 -41.43 -3.51
CA ILE A 487 -16.17 -41.39 -2.18
C ILE A 487 -16.81 -40.03 -1.87
N ALA A 488 -16.54 -39.01 -2.68
CA ALA A 488 -17.01 -37.65 -2.49
C ALA A 488 -18.54 -37.58 -2.48
N LYS A 489 -19.05 -36.76 -1.57
CA LYS A 489 -20.47 -36.42 -1.44
C LYS A 489 -20.89 -35.25 -2.33
N ASP A 490 -19.93 -34.44 -2.75
CA ASP A 490 -20.08 -33.45 -3.83
C ASP A 490 -18.75 -33.35 -4.60
N TYR A 491 -18.83 -33.29 -5.92
CA TYR A 491 -17.68 -33.27 -6.80
C TYR A 491 -17.95 -32.42 -8.05
N LYS A 492 -16.96 -31.62 -8.44
CA LYS A 492 -16.92 -31.00 -9.77
C LYS A 492 -15.48 -30.81 -10.24
N LEU A 493 -15.18 -31.32 -11.44
CA LEU A 493 -13.97 -30.95 -12.18
C LEU A 493 -14.19 -29.63 -12.91
N TYR A 494 -13.32 -28.66 -12.67
CA TYR A 494 -13.30 -27.37 -13.39
C TYR A 494 -12.25 -27.41 -14.50
N THR A 495 -12.62 -27.93 -15.66
CA THR A 495 -11.73 -28.05 -16.85
C THR A 495 -11.28 -26.69 -17.40
N ASP A 496 -12.10 -25.66 -17.18
CA ASP A 496 -11.89 -24.31 -17.70
C ASP A 496 -11.28 -23.36 -16.66
N ALA A 497 -10.94 -23.88 -15.48
CA ALA A 497 -10.23 -23.14 -14.43
C ALA A 497 -8.78 -23.63 -14.32
N TYR A 498 -8.03 -23.00 -13.41
CA TYR A 498 -6.62 -23.29 -13.14
C TYR A 498 -6.37 -23.42 -11.64
N HIS A 499 -5.24 -24.04 -11.27
CA HIS A 499 -4.85 -24.19 -9.88
C HIS A 499 -4.75 -22.84 -9.15
N GLY A 500 -5.56 -22.65 -8.10
CA GLY A 500 -5.65 -21.38 -7.36
C GLY A 500 -6.82 -20.48 -7.77
N PHE A 501 -7.69 -20.90 -8.69
CA PHE A 501 -8.81 -20.06 -9.18
C PHE A 501 -9.79 -19.59 -8.11
N ALA A 502 -9.85 -20.27 -6.96
CA ALA A 502 -10.83 -20.04 -5.90
C ALA A 502 -10.25 -19.41 -4.63
N ALA A 503 -8.94 -19.13 -4.62
CA ALA A 503 -8.21 -18.67 -3.44
C ALA A 503 -7.32 -17.49 -3.82
N ALA A 504 -6.07 -17.49 -3.37
CA ALA A 504 -5.16 -16.37 -3.49
C ALA A 504 -5.03 -15.94 -4.96
N ARG A 505 -4.88 -16.89 -5.89
CA ARG A 505 -4.66 -16.58 -7.31
C ARG A 505 -5.94 -16.36 -8.13
N ALA A 506 -7.09 -16.10 -7.52
CA ALA A 506 -8.35 -15.88 -8.24
C ALA A 506 -8.28 -14.66 -9.18
N LYS A 507 -8.73 -14.83 -10.43
CA LYS A 507 -8.83 -13.77 -11.45
C LYS A 507 -10.30 -13.41 -11.65
N LEU A 508 -10.81 -12.46 -10.85
CA LEU A 508 -12.23 -12.10 -10.83
C LEU A 508 -12.62 -11.03 -11.86
N ASP A 509 -11.64 -10.47 -12.56
CA ASP A 509 -11.78 -9.57 -13.70
C ASP A 509 -12.11 -10.31 -15.00
N ASP A 510 -11.67 -11.56 -15.12
CA ASP A 510 -12.04 -12.45 -16.22
C ASP A 510 -13.40 -13.12 -15.95
N PRO A 511 -14.42 -12.92 -16.81
CA PRO A 511 -15.75 -13.48 -16.62
C PRO A 511 -15.78 -15.01 -16.50
N GLN A 512 -14.88 -15.73 -17.18
CA GLN A 512 -14.82 -17.19 -17.14
C GLN A 512 -14.37 -17.68 -15.77
N TYR A 513 -13.27 -17.13 -15.26
CA TYR A 513 -12.72 -17.53 -13.96
C TYR A 513 -13.60 -17.03 -12.81
N LYS A 514 -14.23 -15.85 -12.96
CA LYS A 514 -15.25 -15.37 -12.03
C LYS A 514 -16.44 -16.32 -11.95
N ALA A 515 -16.96 -16.83 -13.07
CA ALA A 515 -18.06 -17.79 -13.06
C ALA A 515 -17.69 -19.11 -12.37
N ALA A 516 -16.46 -19.60 -12.57
CA ALA A 516 -15.95 -20.78 -11.85
C ALA A 516 -15.83 -20.52 -10.35
N TYR A 517 -15.30 -19.36 -9.95
CA TYR A 517 -15.20 -18.93 -8.56
C TYR A 517 -16.59 -18.86 -7.89
N GLU A 518 -17.56 -18.18 -8.51
CA GLU A 518 -18.91 -18.06 -7.97
C GLU A 518 -19.62 -19.43 -7.85
N ASP A 519 -19.44 -20.31 -8.84
CA ASP A 519 -20.02 -21.66 -8.81
C ASP A 519 -19.41 -22.52 -7.71
N VAL A 520 -18.10 -22.48 -7.48
CA VAL A 520 -17.48 -23.29 -6.42
C VAL A 520 -17.92 -22.82 -5.02
N TYR A 521 -18.00 -21.51 -4.77
CA TYR A 521 -18.51 -21.01 -3.49
C TYR A 521 -19.99 -21.30 -3.29
N LYS A 522 -20.80 -21.29 -4.36
CA LYS A 522 -22.20 -21.73 -4.31
C LYS A 522 -22.30 -23.21 -3.93
N ARG A 523 -21.47 -24.07 -4.51
CA ARG A 523 -21.41 -25.51 -4.20
C ARG A 523 -20.94 -25.78 -2.79
N LEU A 524 -19.83 -25.18 -2.37
CA LEU A 524 -19.32 -25.25 -1.00
C LEU A 524 -20.42 -24.86 0.00
N SER A 525 -21.12 -23.76 -0.25
CA SER A 525 -22.19 -23.30 0.63
C SER A 525 -23.35 -24.30 0.72
N ALA A 526 -23.78 -24.88 -0.41
CA ALA A 526 -24.83 -25.91 -0.42
C ALA A 526 -24.37 -27.19 0.29
N PHE A 527 -23.13 -27.61 0.05
CA PHE A 527 -22.50 -28.76 0.66
C PHE A 527 -22.43 -28.63 2.20
N PHE A 528 -21.86 -27.54 2.71
CA PHE A 528 -21.79 -27.32 4.16
C PHE A 528 -23.17 -27.07 4.78
N LYS A 529 -24.12 -26.44 4.09
CA LYS A 529 -25.50 -26.29 4.59
C LYS A 529 -26.15 -27.64 4.84
N LYS A 530 -25.90 -28.61 3.96
CA LYS A 530 -26.41 -29.98 4.06
C LYS A 530 -25.74 -30.76 5.20
N TYR A 531 -24.40 -30.73 5.28
CA TYR A 531 -23.67 -31.62 6.20
C TYR A 531 -23.36 -31.01 7.57
N LEU A 532 -23.48 -29.68 7.73
CA LEU A 532 -23.43 -29.02 9.04
C LEU A 532 -24.82 -28.73 9.62
N ALA A 533 -25.89 -29.18 8.95
CA ALA A 533 -27.21 -29.15 9.57
C ALA A 533 -27.20 -30.10 10.77
N SER A 534 -27.55 -29.59 11.95
CA SER A 534 -27.72 -30.42 13.14
C SER A 534 -28.64 -31.59 12.80
N ALA A 535 -28.21 -32.82 13.10
CA ALA A 535 -29.14 -33.93 13.15
C ALA A 535 -30.26 -33.50 14.10
N LYS A 536 -31.52 -33.56 13.63
CA LYS A 536 -32.65 -33.44 14.55
C LYS A 536 -32.43 -34.51 15.62
N LEU A 537 -32.15 -34.07 16.85
CA LEU A 537 -32.19 -34.89 18.04
C LEU A 537 -33.55 -35.57 18.16
#